data_AF-A0A2V8WXF6-F1
#
_entry.id   AF-A0A2V8WXF6-F1
#
_cell.length_a   1.000
_cell.length_b   1.000
_cell.length_c   1.000
_cell.angle_alpha   90.00
_cell.angle_beta   90.00
_cell.angle_gamma   90.00
#
_symmetry.space_group_name_H-M   'P 1'
#
loop_
_entity.id
_entity.type
_entity.pdbx_description
1 polymer ?
#
loop_
_entity_poly.entity_id
_entity_poly.type
_entity_poly.pdbx_seq_one_letter_code
_entity_poly.pdbx_strand_id
1 'polypeptide(L)' 'MVTSSTDDAEDMASGEYAVDDTDLPMKQIYQCDARDLTKLCIRDLQAGETNGRMGVKPPGQ' A
#
# COMPACT_ATOMS: atom_id res chain seq x y z
N MET A 1 -17.31 -12.73 1.96
CA MET A 1 -15.84 -12.83 1.78
C MET A 1 -15.28 -12.86 3.19
N VAL A 2 -14.81 -14.02 3.63
CA VAL A 2 -14.35 -14.26 5.01
C VAL A 2 -12.84 -14.39 4.89
N THR A 3 -12.10 -13.49 5.54
CA THR A 3 -10.64 -13.61 5.63
C THR A 3 -10.32 -14.82 6.51
N SER A 4 -9.25 -15.55 6.19
CA SER A 4 -8.87 -16.78 6.89
C SER A 4 -8.43 -16.57 8.33
N SER A 5 -8.14 -15.33 8.71
CA SER A 5 -7.66 -14.93 10.03
C SER A 5 -8.19 -13.53 10.38
N THR A 6 -8.23 -13.25 11.68
CA THR A 6 -8.43 -11.89 12.20
C THR A 6 -7.32 -10.95 11.74
N ASP A 7 -6.08 -11.44 11.68
CA ASP A 7 -4.92 -10.63 11.26
C ASP A 7 -5.06 -10.20 9.80
N ASP A 8 -5.43 -11.14 8.90
CA ASP A 8 -5.71 -10.84 7.49
C ASP A 8 -6.88 -9.84 7.33
N ALA A 9 -7.83 -9.82 8.27
CA ALA A 9 -8.95 -8.87 8.26
C ALA A 9 -8.49 -7.47 8.63
N GLU A 10 -7.61 -7.36 9.63
CA GLU A 10 -7.07 -6.09 10.12
C GLU A 10 -6.14 -5.44 9.09
N ASP A 11 -5.31 -6.22 8.41
CA ASP A 11 -4.44 -5.72 7.33
C ASP A 11 -5.24 -5.20 6.12
N MET A 12 -6.30 -5.91 5.74
CA MET A 12 -7.21 -5.41 4.70
C MET A 12 -8.00 -4.17 5.16
N ALA A 13 -8.26 -4.04 6.46
CA ALA A 13 -8.90 -2.85 7.01
C ALA A 13 -7.94 -1.65 7.10
N SER A 14 -6.64 -1.89 7.34
CA SER A 14 -5.60 -0.86 7.37
C SER A 14 -5.19 -0.40 5.96
N GLY A 15 -5.50 -1.22 4.93
CA GLY A 15 -5.11 -0.98 3.54
C GLY A 15 -3.66 -1.36 3.25
N GLU A 16 -3.01 -2.05 4.18
CA GLU A 16 -1.64 -2.54 4.06
C GLU A 16 -1.65 -3.94 3.42
N TYR A 17 -0.76 -4.16 2.47
CA TYR A 17 -0.63 -5.44 1.76
C TYR A 17 0.83 -5.71 1.42
N ALA A 18 1.30 -6.91 1.73
CA ALA A 18 2.60 -7.41 1.32
C ALA A 18 2.48 -8.18 0.02
N VAL A 19 3.24 -7.78 -1.01
CA VAL A 19 3.24 -8.42 -2.33
C VAL A 19 3.82 -9.82 -2.24
N ASP A 20 3.08 -10.82 -2.70
CA ASP A 20 3.55 -12.19 -2.86
C ASP A 20 4.25 -12.37 -4.23
N ASP A 21 5.13 -13.38 -4.35
CA ASP A 21 5.83 -13.64 -5.61
C ASP A 21 4.94 -14.24 -6.70
N THR A 22 3.79 -14.81 -6.32
CA THR A 22 2.76 -15.33 -7.24
C THR A 22 1.74 -14.29 -7.67
N ASP A 23 1.76 -13.09 -7.08
CA ASP A 23 0.85 -12.02 -7.45
C ASP A 23 1.08 -11.52 -8.87
N LEU A 24 0.00 -11.05 -9.48
CA LEU A 24 0.09 -10.30 -10.73
C LEU A 24 0.88 -9.00 -10.52
N PRO A 25 1.53 -8.45 -11.56
CA PRO A 25 2.29 -7.22 -11.43
C PRO A 25 1.49 -6.10 -10.77
N MET A 26 1.89 -5.71 -9.56
CA MET A 26 1.22 -4.67 -8.78
C MET A 26 1.95 -3.35 -8.86
N LYS A 27 1.17 -2.27 -8.80
CA LYS A 27 1.67 -0.89 -8.82
C LYS A 27 1.10 -0.12 -7.63
N GLN A 28 1.93 0.72 -7.03
CA GLN A 28 1.51 1.64 -5.98
C GLN A 28 1.35 3.05 -6.54
N ILE A 29 0.20 3.66 -6.26
CA ILE A 29 -0.03 5.09 -6.43
C ILE A 29 0.27 5.78 -5.09
N TYR A 30 1.02 6.88 -5.10
CA TYR A 30 1.40 7.61 -3.88
C TYR A 30 1.58 9.11 -4.14
N GLN A 31 1.43 9.93 -3.10
CA GLN A 31 1.72 11.37 -3.17
C GLN A 31 3.24 11.58 -3.12
N CYS A 32 3.83 11.91 -4.27
CA CYS A 32 5.29 12.07 -4.40
C CYS A 32 5.77 13.50 -4.20
N ASP A 33 4.87 14.48 -4.12
CA ASP A 33 5.19 15.88 -3.88
C ASP A 33 4.58 16.33 -2.55
N ALA A 34 5.41 16.50 -1.53
CA ALA A 34 4.95 16.95 -0.21
C ALA A 34 4.39 18.39 -0.22
N ARG A 35 4.65 19.18 -1.27
CA ARG A 35 4.11 20.54 -1.45
C ARG A 35 2.78 20.54 -2.18
N ASP A 36 2.47 19.48 -2.91
CA ASP A 36 1.26 19.32 -3.70
C ASP A 36 0.76 17.87 -3.64
N LEU A 37 -0.08 17.60 -2.64
CA LEU A 37 -0.63 16.27 -2.39
C LEU A 37 -1.60 15.80 -3.49
N THR A 38 -1.97 16.66 -4.44
CA THR A 38 -2.76 16.27 -5.61
C THR A 38 -1.90 15.61 -6.69
N LYS A 39 -0.57 15.77 -6.65
CA LYS A 39 0.35 15.07 -7.54
C LYS A 39 0.57 13.64 -7.09
N LEU A 40 0.08 12.73 -7.91
CA LEU A 40 0.22 11.29 -7.71
C LEU A 40 1.28 10.74 -8.66
N CYS A 41 2.18 9.94 -8.09
CA CYS A 41 3.13 9.13 -8.84
C CYS A 41 2.71 7.66 -8.79
N ILE A 42 3.13 6.89 -9.79
CA ILE A 42 2.93 5.44 -9.86
C ILE A 42 4.27 4.74 -10.00
N ARG A 43 4.45 3.60 -9.32
CA ARG A 43 5.59 2.70 -9.56
C ARG A 43 5.22 1.24 -9.35
N ASP A 44 6.09 0.35 -9.81
CA ASP A 44 6.00 -1.08 -9.54
C ASP A 44 6.31 -1.40 -8.07
N LEU A 45 5.55 -2.34 -7.50
CA LEU A 45 5.85 -3.00 -6.23
C LEU A 45 6.63 -4.29 -6.51
N GLN A 46 7.63 -4.56 -5.67
CA GLN A 46 8.42 -5.80 -5.76
C GLN A 46 7.81 -6.89 -4.87
N ALA A 47 8.07 -8.16 -5.19
CA ALA A 47 7.73 -9.27 -4.31
C ALA A 47 8.40 -9.11 -2.94
N GLY A 48 7.65 -9.42 -1.88
CA GLY A 48 8.03 -9.20 -0.48
C GLY A 48 7.93 -7.74 -0.02
N GLU A 49 7.47 -6.82 -0.86
CA GLU A 49 7.34 -5.41 -0.50
C GLU A 49 5.94 -5.09 0.06
N THR A 50 5.87 -4.36 1.17
CA THR A 50 4.60 -3.80 1.68
C THR A 50 4.28 -2.47 0.99
N ASN A 51 3.03 -2.32 0.55
CA ASN A 51 2.52 -1.06 0.01
C ASN A 51 2.51 0.07 1.08
N GLY A 52 2.19 1.31 0.69
CA GLY A 52 1.98 2.42 1.63
C GLY A 52 3.24 3.10 2.19
N ARG A 53 4.44 2.53 2.02
CA ARG A 53 5.69 3.04 2.65
C ARG A 53 6.22 4.41 2.19
N MET A 54 5.77 4.94 1.04
CA MET A 54 6.31 6.19 0.45
C MET A 54 5.32 7.36 0.44
N GLY A 55 4.05 7.13 0.80
CA GLY A 55 3.05 8.18 0.82
C GLY A 55 3.29 9.16 1.96
N VAL A 56 2.93 10.43 1.75
CA VAL A 56 2.91 11.40 2.86
C VAL A 56 1.74 11.04 3.78
N LYS A 57 2.03 10.43 4.93
CA LYS A 57 1.03 10.21 5.98
C LYS A 57 0.73 11.56 6.67
N PRO A 58 -0.54 11.94 6.86
CA PRO A 58 -0.87 13.12 7.65
C PRO A 58 -0.35 12.93 9.09
N PRO A 59 0.14 13.99 9.77
CA PRO A 59 0.62 13.86 11.14
C PRO A 59 -0.55 13.51 12.06
N GLY A 60 -0.51 12.32 12.67
CA GLY A 60 -1.48 11.88 13.67
C GLY A 60 -2.15 10.52 13.45
N GLN A 61 -1.63 9.68 12.54
CA GLN A 61 -2.06 8.29 12.36
C GLN A 61 -0.92 7.33 12.74
#